data_AF-X0U1Z6-F1
#
_entry.id   AF-X0U1Z6-F1
#
_cell.length_a   1.000
_cell.length_b   1.000
_cell.length_c   1.000
_cell.angle_alpha   90.00
_cell.angle_beta   90.00
_cell.angle_gamma   90.00
#
_symmetry.space_group_name_H-M   'P 1'
#
loop_
_entity.id
_entity.type
_entity.pdbx_description
1 polymer ?
#
loop_
_entity_poly.entity_id
_entity_poly.type
_entity_poly.pdbx_seq_one_letter_code
_entity_poly.pdbx_strand_id
1 'polypeptide(L)'
;SGQQVMADSAPIAIASDQSSLSVDDGGGSLTVDGAVTIQEPLSVDDNGGSLTVDDGAGSLTVDNATISVVGGGAEATAQRVTIANDSTGVLSVDDNAGSLTVDQATHDNLNANANIQVGDADVDAANPVPTQEQVGLVTDMFDYLDCGYAAGNLTSVVYKTGGAGGATVATLALTYDGSGNLDTVTKT
;
A
#
# COMPACT_ATOMS: atom_id res chain seq x y z
N SER A 1 25.36 -11.29 66.05
CA SER A 1 25.23 -11.65 67.48
C SER A 1 23.78 -11.97 67.75
N GLY A 2 23.49 -13.22 68.15
CA GLY A 2 22.13 -13.76 68.28
C GLY A 2 21.91 -14.82 67.20
N GLN A 3 22.26 -16.08 67.38
CA GLN A 3 22.43 -16.86 68.61
C GLN A 3 23.64 -17.79 68.41
N GLN A 4 24.71 -17.57 69.19
CA GLN A 4 25.70 -18.63 69.41
C GLN A 4 24.97 -19.79 70.09
N VAL A 5 25.38 -21.04 69.85
CA VAL A 5 24.85 -22.22 70.54
C VAL A 5 24.89 -21.98 72.05
N MET A 6 23.73 -21.79 72.67
CA MET A 6 23.67 -21.45 74.09
C MET A 6 23.50 -22.72 74.91
N ALA A 7 24.61 -23.36 75.25
CA ALA A 7 24.62 -24.07 76.53
C ALA A 7 24.35 -23.03 77.63
N ASP A 8 23.39 -23.29 78.52
CA ASP A 8 23.01 -22.46 79.68
C ASP A 8 22.17 -21.18 79.45
N SER A 9 21.36 -21.09 78.39
CA SER A 9 20.41 -19.97 78.27
C SER A 9 19.06 -20.19 78.93
N ALA A 10 18.62 -19.17 79.67
CA ALA A 10 17.27 -19.08 80.20
C ALA A 10 16.26 -18.85 79.05
N PRO A 11 15.04 -19.44 79.13
CA PRO A 11 13.98 -19.18 78.16
C PRO A 11 13.67 -17.69 78.06
N ILE A 12 13.51 -17.19 76.84
CA ILE A 12 12.98 -15.84 76.59
C ILE A 12 11.46 -15.92 76.73
N ALA A 13 10.91 -15.25 77.74
CA ALA A 13 9.46 -15.11 77.90
C ALA A 13 8.95 -13.97 77.01
N ILE A 14 8.13 -14.31 76.02
CA ILE A 14 7.36 -13.33 75.24
C ILE A 14 6.06 -13.08 76.01
N ALA A 15 5.88 -11.87 76.53
CA ALA A 15 4.67 -11.53 77.29
C ALA A 15 3.44 -11.56 76.38
N SER A 16 2.34 -12.15 76.85
CA SER A 16 1.13 -12.41 76.05
C SER A 16 0.31 -11.16 75.71
N ASP A 17 0.68 -10.00 76.23
CA ASP A 17 0.01 -8.71 76.03
C ASP A 17 0.67 -7.83 74.96
N GLN A 18 1.65 -8.36 74.22
CA GLN A 18 2.22 -7.67 73.07
C GLN A 18 1.20 -7.62 71.92
N SER A 19 0.84 -6.41 71.49
CA SER A 19 -0.06 -6.20 70.34
C SER A 19 0.60 -6.50 68.99
N SER A 20 1.94 -6.48 68.93
CA SER A 20 2.74 -6.89 67.78
C SER A 20 4.15 -7.32 68.19
N LEU A 21 4.76 -8.18 67.38
CA LEU A 21 6.17 -8.55 67.47
C LEU A 21 6.90 -8.02 66.24
N SER A 22 7.84 -7.08 66.43
CA SER A 22 8.67 -6.59 65.34
C SER A 22 9.81 -7.57 65.08
N VAL A 23 10.02 -7.91 63.81
CA VAL A 23 11.20 -8.64 63.35
C VAL A 23 11.99 -7.70 62.44
N ASP A 24 13.25 -7.45 62.77
CA ASP A 24 14.18 -6.64 61.99
C ASP A 24 15.22 -7.57 61.37
N ASP A 25 15.34 -7.52 60.05
CA ASP A 25 16.33 -8.29 59.28
C ASP A 25 17.59 -7.48 58.93
N GLY A 26 17.64 -6.18 59.27
CA GLY A 26 18.74 -5.29 58.92
C GLY A 26 18.99 -5.20 57.42
N GLY A 27 17.98 -5.43 56.57
CA GLY A 27 18.09 -5.52 55.12
C GLY A 27 18.46 -6.90 54.58
N GLY A 28 18.47 -7.94 55.44
CA GLY A 28 18.68 -9.33 55.09
C GLY A 28 17.42 -10.04 54.57
N SER A 29 17.47 -11.37 54.48
CA SER A 29 16.31 -12.19 54.12
C SER A 29 15.70 -12.82 55.37
N LEU A 30 14.37 -12.81 55.45
CA LEU A 30 13.61 -13.50 56.49
C LEU A 30 13.00 -14.78 55.92
N THR A 31 13.30 -15.94 56.53
CA THR A 31 12.81 -17.25 56.07
C THR A 31 11.58 -17.69 56.86
N VAL A 32 10.61 -18.31 56.18
CA VAL A 32 9.40 -18.89 56.79
C VAL A 32 9.27 -20.35 56.34
N ASP A 33 9.08 -21.27 57.29
CA ASP A 33 9.01 -22.72 57.04
C ASP A 33 7.70 -23.18 56.37
N GLY A 34 6.92 -22.25 55.81
CA GLY A 34 5.59 -22.50 55.26
C GLY A 34 5.18 -21.50 54.19
N ALA A 35 3.98 -21.71 53.64
CA ALA A 35 3.43 -20.84 52.60
C ALA A 35 3.13 -19.45 53.16
N VAL A 36 3.72 -18.42 52.55
CA VAL A 36 3.40 -17.03 52.83
C VAL A 36 2.21 -16.62 51.95
N THR A 37 1.11 -16.19 52.56
CA THR A 37 -0.03 -15.62 51.83
C THR A 37 0.09 -14.10 51.82
N ILE A 38 0.22 -13.51 50.63
CA ILE A 38 0.23 -12.05 50.44
C ILE A 38 -1.17 -11.61 50.02
N GLN A 39 -1.74 -10.62 50.71
CA GLN A 39 -3.12 -10.16 50.50
C GLN A 39 -3.24 -8.99 49.50
N GLU A 40 -2.12 -8.36 49.13
CA GLU A 40 -2.07 -7.20 48.23
C GLU A 40 -1.16 -7.50 47.02
N PRO A 41 -1.26 -6.72 45.92
CA PRO A 41 -0.39 -6.88 44.77
C PRO A 41 1.09 -6.80 45.17
N LEU A 42 1.88 -7.79 44.75
CA LEU A 42 3.32 -7.78 44.92
C LEU A 42 3.96 -6.98 43.79
N SER A 43 4.77 -5.98 44.12
CA SER A 43 5.68 -5.37 43.14
C SER A 43 6.80 -6.36 42.82
N VAL A 44 6.93 -6.73 41.56
CA VAL A 44 8.12 -7.41 41.05
C VAL A 44 9.03 -6.32 40.47
N ASP A 45 10.21 -6.15 41.05
CA ASP A 45 11.22 -5.19 40.62
C ASP A 45 12.47 -5.96 40.14
N ASP A 46 13.07 -5.50 39.05
CA ASP A 46 14.34 -6.02 38.52
C ASP A 46 15.53 -5.11 38.84
N ASN A 47 15.30 -4.02 39.60
CA ASN A 47 16.29 -3.02 39.96
C ASN A 47 16.99 -2.40 38.73
N GLY A 48 16.23 -2.20 37.65
CA GLY A 48 16.69 -1.65 36.37
C GLY A 48 17.28 -2.68 35.41
N GLY A 49 17.07 -3.97 35.68
CA GLY A 49 17.48 -5.09 34.86
C GLY A 49 16.48 -5.44 33.75
N SER A 50 16.35 -6.73 33.45
CA SER A 50 15.30 -7.25 32.60
C SER A 50 14.56 -8.36 33.34
N LEU A 51 13.26 -8.17 33.54
CA LEU A 51 12.37 -9.23 33.95
C LEU A 51 12.10 -10.16 32.75
N THR A 52 12.58 -11.40 32.82
CA THR A 52 12.30 -12.42 31.80
C THR A 52 11.14 -13.30 32.27
N VAL A 53 10.24 -13.64 31.34
CA VAL A 53 9.15 -14.58 31.58
C VAL A 53 9.34 -15.75 30.62
N ASP A 54 9.49 -16.95 31.16
CA ASP A 54 9.46 -18.19 30.36
C ASP A 54 8.00 -18.60 30.17
N ASP A 55 7.55 -18.66 28.92
CA ASP A 55 6.21 -19.11 28.58
C ASP A 55 6.16 -20.59 28.16
N GLY A 56 7.31 -21.28 28.09
CA GLY A 56 7.39 -22.67 27.67
C GLY A 56 6.81 -22.93 26.28
N ALA A 57 6.91 -21.96 25.35
CA ALA A 57 6.27 -21.92 24.03
C ALA A 57 4.74 -21.70 24.05
N GLY A 58 4.19 -21.26 25.18
CA GLY A 58 2.83 -20.79 25.35
C GLY A 58 2.62 -19.35 24.87
N SER A 59 1.59 -18.68 25.39
CA SER A 59 1.31 -17.27 25.10
C SER A 59 1.42 -16.44 26.37
N LEU A 60 2.21 -15.37 26.33
CA LEU A 60 2.25 -14.36 27.36
C LEU A 60 1.11 -13.35 27.14
N THR A 61 0.12 -13.34 28.04
CA THR A 61 -0.97 -12.36 28.00
C THR A 61 -0.54 -11.09 28.75
N VAL A 62 -0.73 -9.94 28.12
CA VAL A 62 -0.48 -8.64 28.74
C VAL A 62 -1.83 -7.94 28.88
N ASP A 63 -2.19 -7.55 30.11
CA ASP A 63 -3.43 -6.81 30.42
C ASP A 63 -3.45 -5.38 29.84
N ASN A 64 -2.48 -5.05 29.00
CA ASN A 64 -2.46 -3.84 28.21
C ASN A 64 -3.08 -4.12 26.83
N ALA A 65 -4.33 -3.70 26.67
CA ALA A 65 -5.12 -3.86 25.44
C ALA A 65 -4.51 -3.21 24.19
N THR A 66 -3.45 -2.40 24.33
CA THR A 66 -2.69 -1.84 23.20
C THR A 66 -1.54 -2.72 22.71
N ILE A 67 -1.02 -3.63 23.54
CA ILE A 67 0.08 -4.55 23.20
C ILE A 67 -0.47 -5.95 22.85
N SER A 68 -1.54 -6.38 23.50
CA SER A 68 -2.24 -7.63 23.19
C SER A 68 -3.38 -7.36 22.22
N VAL A 69 -3.07 -7.17 20.95
CA VAL A 69 -4.13 -6.94 19.98
C VAL A 69 -4.00 -7.79 18.74
N VAL A 70 -4.85 -8.81 18.75
CA VAL A 70 -5.23 -9.60 17.60
C VAL A 70 -6.18 -8.78 16.71
N GLY A 71 -6.30 -9.17 15.44
CA GLY A 71 -7.31 -8.62 14.53
C GLY A 71 -8.74 -8.86 15.04
N GLY A 72 -9.73 -8.29 14.34
CA GLY A 72 -11.16 -8.60 14.55
C GLY A 72 -11.72 -9.44 13.41
N GLY A 73 -12.94 -9.96 13.53
CA GLY A 73 -13.62 -10.64 12.42
C GLY A 73 -12.86 -11.86 11.88
N ALA A 74 -12.64 -11.92 10.56
CA ALA A 74 -11.92 -13.01 9.89
C ALA A 74 -10.43 -13.11 10.29
N GLU A 75 -9.88 -12.06 10.90
CA GLU A 75 -8.47 -11.92 11.27
C GLU A 75 -8.25 -12.06 12.78
N ALA A 76 -9.19 -12.68 13.52
CA ALA A 76 -9.19 -12.77 14.99
C ALA A 76 -7.97 -13.46 15.63
N THR A 77 -7.02 -13.96 14.84
CA THR A 77 -5.73 -14.52 15.29
C THR A 77 -4.52 -13.84 14.67
N ALA A 78 -4.71 -12.88 13.77
CA ALA A 78 -3.62 -12.14 13.14
C ALA A 78 -3.05 -11.12 14.14
N GLN A 79 -1.73 -11.03 14.25
CA GLN A 79 -1.09 -9.98 15.03
C GLN A 79 -1.30 -8.64 14.32
N ARG A 80 -1.74 -7.61 15.03
CA ARG A 80 -1.77 -6.26 14.46
C ARG A 80 -0.36 -5.69 14.45
N VAL A 81 0.25 -5.66 13.28
CA VAL A 81 1.53 -4.98 13.06
C VAL A 81 1.24 -3.48 12.95
N THR A 82 1.64 -2.70 13.96
CA THR A 82 1.69 -1.24 13.83
C THR A 82 2.94 -0.86 13.06
N ILE A 83 2.75 -0.26 11.89
CA ILE A 83 3.86 0.34 11.15
C ILE A 83 4.14 1.70 11.82
N ALA A 84 5.34 1.87 12.36
CA ALA A 84 5.72 3.12 13.02
C ALA A 84 5.66 4.28 12.00
N ASN A 85 5.19 5.46 12.43
CA ASN A 85 4.98 6.62 11.55
C ASN A 85 6.28 7.23 11.00
N ASP A 86 7.43 6.81 11.52
CA ASP A 86 8.77 7.13 11.07
C ASP A 86 9.44 5.97 10.32
N SER A 87 8.66 4.94 9.92
CA SER A 87 9.16 3.87 9.06
C SER A 87 9.57 4.46 7.72
N THR A 88 10.88 4.45 7.44
CA THR A 88 11.47 4.98 6.19
C THR A 88 11.64 3.92 5.11
N GLY A 89 11.40 2.64 5.44
CA GLY A 89 11.43 1.52 4.51
C GLY A 89 10.11 1.36 3.76
N VAL A 90 10.16 0.68 2.61
CA VAL A 90 8.95 0.23 1.90
C VAL A 90 8.35 -0.98 2.63
N LEU A 91 7.03 -1.01 2.76
CA LEU A 91 6.33 -2.21 3.19
C LEU A 91 6.15 -3.12 1.97
N SER A 92 6.82 -4.27 1.94
CA SER A 92 6.52 -5.29 0.94
C SER A 92 5.30 -6.09 1.37
N VAL A 93 4.28 -6.15 0.52
CA VAL A 93 3.11 -7.02 0.70
C VAL A 93 3.20 -8.13 -0.33
N ASP A 94 3.23 -9.38 0.12
CA ASP A 94 3.22 -10.58 -0.71
C ASP A 94 1.80 -11.15 -0.75
N ASP A 95 1.25 -11.32 -1.95
CA ASP A 95 -0.07 -11.91 -2.17
C ASP A 95 -0.01 -13.44 -2.42
N ASN A 96 1.18 -14.04 -2.31
CA ASN A 96 1.44 -15.46 -2.59
C ASN A 96 0.89 -15.88 -3.97
N ALA A 97 1.16 -15.04 -4.98
CA ALA A 97 0.68 -15.18 -6.37
C ALA A 97 -0.84 -15.01 -6.54
N GLY A 98 -1.52 -14.42 -5.55
CA GLY A 98 -2.90 -13.99 -5.64
C GLY A 98 -3.05 -12.65 -6.36
N SER A 99 -4.12 -11.93 -6.02
CA SER A 99 -4.27 -10.52 -6.42
C SER A 99 -4.18 -9.68 -5.17
N LEU A 100 -3.19 -8.79 -5.13
CA LEU A 100 -3.23 -7.66 -4.23
C LEU A 100 -4.26 -6.64 -4.74
N THR A 101 -5.48 -6.71 -4.22
CA THR A 101 -6.51 -5.70 -4.51
C THR A 101 -6.28 -4.50 -3.62
N VAL A 102 -6.02 -3.35 -4.22
CA VAL A 102 -6.09 -2.07 -3.52
C VAL A 102 -7.50 -1.54 -3.72
N ASP A 103 -8.19 -1.23 -2.63
CA ASP A 103 -9.49 -0.55 -2.70
C ASP A 103 -9.23 0.93 -3.02
N GLN A 104 -9.54 1.32 -4.25
CA GLN A 104 -9.55 2.71 -4.65
C GLN A 104 -10.84 3.02 -5.39
N ALA A 105 -11.46 4.15 -5.04
CA ALA A 105 -12.68 4.61 -5.68
C ALA A 105 -12.45 5.04 -7.15
N THR A 106 -11.21 5.44 -7.51
CA THR A 106 -10.78 5.82 -8.86
C THR A 106 -9.32 5.41 -9.07
N HIS A 107 -8.91 5.14 -10.31
CA HIS A 107 -7.56 4.64 -10.57
C HIS A 107 -6.47 5.73 -10.58
N ASP A 108 -6.83 7.02 -10.47
CA ASP A 108 -5.91 8.17 -10.57
C ASP A 108 -4.77 8.18 -9.53
N ASN A 109 -5.01 7.60 -8.35
CA ASN A 109 -4.03 7.57 -7.25
C ASN A 109 -3.12 6.34 -7.31
N LEU A 110 -3.46 5.35 -8.14
CA LEU A 110 -2.59 4.24 -8.42
C LEU A 110 -1.58 4.73 -9.45
N ASN A 111 -0.35 5.01 -9.02
CA ASN A 111 0.77 5.31 -9.93
C ASN A 111 1.23 4.02 -10.66
N ALA A 112 0.27 3.33 -11.27
CA ALA A 112 0.53 2.26 -12.20
C ALA A 112 1.18 2.89 -13.42
N ASN A 113 2.32 2.33 -13.85
CA ASN A 113 2.84 2.60 -15.18
C ASN A 113 1.92 1.91 -16.20
N ALA A 114 0.69 2.43 -16.35
CA ALA A 114 -0.33 1.91 -17.22
C ALA A 114 0.02 2.32 -18.67
N ASN A 115 0.71 1.43 -19.38
CA ASN A 115 0.98 1.61 -20.79
C ASN A 115 -0.33 1.41 -21.59
N ILE A 116 -0.99 2.52 -21.96
CA ILE A 116 -2.02 2.65 -23.02
C ILE A 116 -3.32 1.85 -22.81
N GLN A 117 -3.87 1.84 -21.60
CA GLN A 117 -5.32 1.76 -21.45
C GLN A 117 -5.88 3.19 -21.47
N VAL A 118 -7.03 3.40 -22.12
CA VAL A 118 -7.77 4.66 -21.99
C VAL A 118 -8.59 4.58 -20.71
N GLY A 119 -7.93 4.85 -19.59
CA GLY A 119 -8.53 4.72 -18.27
C GLY A 119 -8.71 3.27 -17.81
N ASP A 120 -9.81 3.05 -17.11
CA ASP A 120 -10.03 1.96 -16.13
C ASP A 120 -10.77 0.75 -16.71
N ALA A 121 -11.31 0.92 -17.92
CA ALA A 121 -11.95 -0.13 -18.68
C ALA A 121 -10.91 -0.83 -19.56
N ASP A 122 -10.96 -2.16 -19.55
CA ASP A 122 -10.14 -2.96 -20.44
C ASP A 122 -10.36 -2.55 -21.89
N VAL A 123 -9.28 -2.47 -22.65
CA VAL A 123 -9.35 -2.13 -24.07
C VAL A 123 -10.30 -3.12 -24.74
N ASP A 124 -11.40 -2.61 -25.29
CA ASP A 124 -12.42 -3.39 -25.99
C ASP A 124 -12.97 -2.62 -27.21
N ALA A 125 -13.97 -3.21 -27.89
CA ALA A 125 -14.54 -2.61 -29.10
C ALA A 125 -15.33 -1.30 -28.85
N ALA A 126 -15.74 -1.04 -27.61
CA ALA A 126 -16.42 0.18 -27.19
C ALA A 126 -15.45 1.21 -26.56
N ASN A 127 -14.29 0.77 -26.07
CA ASN A 127 -13.21 1.60 -25.50
C ASN A 127 -11.84 1.31 -26.18
N PRO A 128 -11.68 1.66 -27.47
CA PRO A 128 -10.44 1.40 -28.20
C PRO A 128 -9.31 2.35 -27.78
N VAL A 129 -8.07 1.91 -28.01
CA VAL A 129 -6.87 2.77 -27.88
C VAL A 129 -7.04 4.02 -28.77
N PRO A 130 -6.75 5.25 -28.28
CA PRO A 130 -6.92 6.45 -29.07
C PRO A 130 -5.81 6.49 -30.10
N THR A 131 -6.16 6.26 -31.35
CA THR A 131 -5.27 6.52 -32.48
C THR A 131 -5.55 7.92 -32.99
N GLN A 132 -4.55 8.80 -33.02
CA GLN A 132 -4.70 10.06 -33.76
C GLN A 132 -4.68 9.74 -35.25
N GLU A 133 -5.85 9.82 -35.90
CA GLU A 133 -5.96 9.73 -37.34
C GLU A 133 -5.48 11.07 -37.96
N GLN A 134 -4.41 11.03 -38.75
CA GLN A 134 -4.06 12.18 -39.59
C GLN A 134 -5.12 12.30 -40.68
N VAL A 135 -5.99 13.32 -40.60
CA VAL A 135 -7.06 13.56 -41.57
C VAL A 135 -6.48 13.64 -42.99
N GLY A 136 -6.89 12.70 -43.85
CA GLY A 136 -6.51 12.72 -45.26
C GLY A 136 -7.05 13.97 -45.98
N LEU A 137 -6.39 14.41 -47.05
CA LEU A 137 -6.83 15.59 -47.83
C LEU A 137 -8.22 15.40 -48.48
N VAL A 138 -8.65 14.17 -48.70
CA VAL A 138 -10.00 13.81 -49.16
C VAL A 138 -10.49 12.65 -48.30
N THR A 139 -11.51 12.91 -47.48
CA THR A 139 -12.07 11.97 -46.50
C THR A 139 -13.38 11.34 -46.95
N ASP A 140 -14.08 12.01 -47.86
CA ASP A 140 -15.39 11.59 -48.34
C ASP A 140 -15.25 10.62 -49.51
N MET A 141 -16.21 9.72 -49.67
CA MET A 141 -16.24 8.77 -50.78
C MET A 141 -16.40 9.51 -52.12
N PHE A 142 -15.71 9.02 -53.15
CA PHE A 142 -15.79 9.53 -54.51
C PHE A 142 -15.76 8.36 -55.50
N ASP A 143 -16.31 8.57 -56.70
CA ASP A 143 -16.36 7.57 -57.77
C ASP A 143 -15.76 8.07 -59.09
N TYR A 144 -15.33 9.34 -59.14
CA TYR A 144 -14.77 9.96 -60.32
C TYR A 144 -13.70 11.01 -59.98
N LEU A 145 -12.69 11.15 -60.85
CA LEU A 145 -11.63 12.15 -60.77
C LEU A 145 -11.54 12.94 -62.08
N ASP A 146 -11.62 14.26 -61.95
CA ASP A 146 -11.41 15.21 -63.04
C ASP A 146 -10.03 15.84 -62.91
N CYS A 147 -9.11 15.50 -63.81
CA CYS A 147 -7.72 15.93 -63.73
C CYS A 147 -7.46 17.12 -64.67
N GLY A 148 -7.09 18.27 -64.11
CA GLY A 148 -6.68 19.44 -64.86
C GLY A 148 -5.18 19.48 -65.03
N TYR A 149 -4.72 19.68 -66.27
CA TYR A 149 -3.30 19.74 -66.61
C TYR A 149 -2.91 21.10 -67.18
N ALA A 150 -1.73 21.59 -66.80
CA ALA A 150 -1.11 22.77 -67.40
C ALA A 150 0.38 22.51 -67.64
N ALA A 151 0.88 22.87 -68.83
CA ALA A 151 2.27 22.67 -69.25
C ALA A 151 2.79 21.22 -69.05
N GLY A 152 1.89 20.22 -69.11
CA GLY A 152 2.22 18.79 -68.92
C GLY A 152 2.12 18.28 -67.48
N ASN A 153 1.92 19.16 -66.48
CA ASN A 153 1.78 18.79 -65.07
C ASN A 153 0.32 18.75 -64.61
N LEU A 154 0.00 17.88 -63.64
CA LEU A 154 -1.34 17.78 -63.04
C LEU A 154 -1.52 18.90 -62.01
N THR A 155 -2.26 19.95 -62.35
CA THR A 155 -2.41 21.14 -61.49
C THR A 155 -3.68 21.13 -60.66
N SER A 156 -4.67 20.32 -61.02
CA SER A 156 -5.88 20.16 -60.22
C SER A 156 -6.45 18.74 -60.31
N VAL A 157 -7.05 18.28 -59.22
CA VAL A 157 -7.86 17.05 -59.18
C VAL A 157 -9.18 17.36 -58.51
N VAL A 158 -10.27 17.24 -59.26
CA VAL A 158 -11.63 17.38 -58.73
C VAL A 158 -12.20 15.99 -58.47
N TYR A 159 -12.38 15.64 -57.21
CA TYR A 159 -13.04 14.42 -56.75
C TYR A 159 -14.54 14.63 -56.85
N LYS A 160 -15.26 13.67 -57.44
CA LYS A 160 -16.73 13.75 -57.63
C LYS A 160 -17.45 12.48 -57.19
N THR A 161 -18.73 12.62 -56.85
CA THR A 161 -19.69 11.52 -56.67
C THR A 161 -20.79 11.60 -57.72
N GLY A 162 -21.18 10.46 -58.28
CA GLY A 162 -22.16 10.40 -59.37
C GLY A 162 -21.54 10.59 -60.76
N GLY A 163 -20.25 10.29 -60.93
CA GLY A 163 -19.55 10.34 -62.22
C GLY A 163 -19.12 11.74 -62.67
N ALA A 164 -18.83 11.89 -63.97
CA ALA A 164 -18.19 13.10 -64.51
C ALA A 164 -19.01 14.41 -64.36
N GLY A 165 -20.33 14.30 -64.47
CA GLY A 165 -21.29 15.40 -64.24
C GLY A 165 -21.82 15.45 -62.80
N GLY A 166 -21.27 14.62 -61.91
CA GLY A 166 -21.67 14.49 -60.52
C GLY A 166 -21.22 15.65 -59.63
N ALA A 167 -21.56 15.56 -58.34
CA ALA A 167 -21.24 16.60 -57.36
C ALA A 167 -19.76 16.55 -56.98
N THR A 168 -19.12 17.73 -56.88
CA THR A 168 -17.74 17.84 -56.39
C THR A 168 -17.67 17.54 -54.89
N VAL A 169 -16.81 16.60 -54.53
CA VAL A 169 -16.47 16.17 -53.17
C VAL A 169 -15.30 16.99 -52.61
N ALA A 170 -14.27 17.18 -53.41
CA ALA A 170 -13.09 17.95 -53.05
C ALA A 170 -12.36 18.41 -54.31
N THR A 171 -11.71 19.56 -54.27
CA THR A 171 -10.72 19.93 -55.27
C THR A 171 -9.35 19.97 -54.61
N LEU A 172 -8.37 19.30 -55.21
CA LEU A 172 -6.98 19.47 -54.83
C LEU A 172 -6.32 20.38 -55.86
N ALA A 173 -5.65 21.43 -55.37
CA ALA A 173 -4.75 22.25 -56.15
C ALA A 173 -3.32 21.77 -55.92
N LEU A 174 -2.59 21.49 -57.01
CA LEU A 174 -1.22 21.01 -56.98
C LEU A 174 -0.31 22.08 -57.58
N THR A 175 0.67 22.54 -56.80
CA THR A 175 1.68 23.50 -57.27
C THR A 175 3.01 22.81 -57.48
N TYR A 176 3.80 23.33 -58.41
CA TYR A 176 5.12 22.79 -58.74
C TYR A 176 6.18 23.86 -58.62
N ASP A 177 7.38 23.47 -58.23
CA ASP A 177 8.55 24.33 -58.22
C ASP A 177 9.07 24.62 -59.65
N GLY A 178 10.08 25.50 -59.78
CA GLY A 178 10.68 25.84 -61.07
C GLY A 178 11.44 24.69 -61.77
N SER A 179 11.63 23.55 -61.09
CA SER A 179 12.26 22.33 -61.63
C SER A 179 11.22 21.26 -62.02
N GLY A 180 9.93 21.52 -61.79
CA GLY A 180 8.85 20.59 -62.09
C GLY A 180 8.56 19.56 -61.00
N ASN A 181 9.06 19.74 -59.78
CA ASN A 181 8.70 18.89 -58.63
C ASN A 181 7.42 19.42 -57.96
N LEU A 182 6.60 18.51 -57.43
CA LEU A 182 5.41 18.87 -56.65
C LEU A 182 5.83 19.59 -55.36
N ASP A 183 5.35 20.81 -55.18
CA ASP A 183 5.68 21.70 -54.06
C ASP A 183 4.58 21.66 -52.99
N THR A 184 3.32 21.86 -53.39
CA THR A 184 2.19 21.77 -52.46
C THR A 184 1.01 21.04 -53.05
N VAL A 185 0.23 20.40 -52.17
CA VAL A 185 -1.12 19.91 -52.46
C VAL A 185 -2.05 20.52 -51.42
N THR A 186 -3.01 21.30 -51.88
CA THR A 186 -3.97 21.99 -50.99
C THR A 186 -5.38 21.60 -51.38
N LYS A 187 -6.20 21.21 -50.40
CA LYS A 187 -7.65 21.05 -50.59
C LYS A 187 -8.29 22.44 -50.67
N THR A 188 -9.04 22.70 -51.73
CA THR A 188 -9.74 23.96 -52.02
C THR A 188 -11.23 23.74 -52.17
#